data_AF-A0A968N4N9-F1
#
_entry.id   AF-A0A968N4N9-F1
#
_cell.length_a   1.000
_cell.length_b   1.000
_cell.length_c   1.000
_cell.angle_alpha   90.00
_cell.angle_beta   90.00
_cell.angle_gamma   90.00
#
_symmetry.space_group_name_H-M   'P 1'
#
loop_
_entity.id
_entity.type
_entity.pdbx_description
1 polymer ?
#
loop_
_entity_poly.entity_id
_entity_poly.type
_entity_poly.pdbx_seq_one_letter_code
_entity_poly.pdbx_strand_id
1 'polypeptide(L)'
;MGIVLVVGIGWMISLCLHEFGHAIVAYWGGDKSVQDKGYLTLNPLKYTDPTLSLMLPLFFLLIGGLALPGGAVYINRSLLRNRLWESAVSAAGPLANALVAILLALVLQQALSRPATPNWFLPGLAFLILLQIAAVFLNLIPIPPLDGYGIIEPWLPATMQQSLKQVGRYGIWIVFALFWFVPAFSQFFWGTTTGISGQLGVPPGLAWSGYETFRERSLLLILGLVVLFWLFRNKEHALCQKGNAKLRSQRYDQALNAFDQAIERRSDYHEAWFGRGNALAGLHNYEEAFASYNKAIQIQPDSASVWFNRGLVLLELQELEAAAKSFANAGDRTTDQHLAAYSWGYRGQALRQLDRLPEALAAYEQATAADPKFQSSWIWQADVLEKLERPTEALAALDQALQLKERQPELWVRRGDLLNHLRRFEAAFSDCEQAIALAPDLASAWVTRGVALMKLGRQEEAISSYRQALHLQPELAVAWYNQACAHTAQGDHAAAFSALARALELSPESLRTAAEGDRALAALHDDPRWKKLVAQPST
;
A
#
# COMPACT_ATOMS: atom_id res chain seq x y z
N MET A 1 -15.69 8.70 -36.43
CA MET A 1 -15.86 9.92 -35.62
C MET A 1 -16.81 10.94 -36.23
N GLY A 2 -16.85 11.14 -37.56
CA GLY A 2 -17.75 12.12 -38.20
C GLY A 2 -19.23 12.03 -37.78
N ILE A 3 -19.79 10.81 -37.71
CA ILE A 3 -21.18 10.61 -37.25
C ILE A 3 -21.41 11.03 -35.79
N VAL A 4 -20.45 10.74 -34.90
CA VAL A 4 -20.53 11.11 -33.47
C VAL A 4 -20.52 12.62 -33.32
N LEU A 5 -19.73 13.32 -34.12
CA LEU A 5 -19.68 14.78 -34.13
C LEU A 5 -20.98 15.38 -34.66
N VAL A 6 -21.51 14.92 -35.79
CA VAL A 6 -22.75 15.47 -36.36
C VAL A 6 -23.96 15.23 -35.46
N VAL A 7 -24.09 14.02 -34.92
CA VAL A 7 -25.21 13.69 -34.03
C VAL A 7 -25.04 14.40 -32.68
N GLY A 8 -23.84 14.37 -32.09
CA GLY A 8 -23.58 14.99 -30.79
C GLY A 8 -23.69 16.52 -30.80
N ILE A 9 -23.06 17.19 -31.77
CA ILE A 9 -23.14 18.64 -31.92
C ILE A 9 -24.55 19.04 -32.37
N GLY A 10 -25.14 18.30 -33.31
CA GLY A 10 -26.50 18.57 -33.78
C GLY A 10 -27.54 18.46 -32.67
N TRP A 11 -27.42 17.45 -31.80
CA TRP A 11 -28.25 17.30 -30.61
C TRP A 11 -28.04 18.43 -29.60
N MET A 12 -26.79 18.84 -29.39
CA MET A 12 -26.47 19.95 -28.48
C MET A 12 -27.07 21.28 -28.96
N ILE A 13 -27.00 21.55 -30.27
CA ILE A 13 -27.61 22.73 -30.89
C ILE A 13 -29.14 22.66 -30.77
N SER A 14 -29.75 21.51 -31.06
CA SER A 14 -31.21 21.37 -30.93
C SER A 14 -31.68 21.57 -29.50
N LEU A 15 -30.90 21.10 -28.52
CA LEU A 15 -31.19 21.31 -27.10
C LEU A 15 -31.13 22.79 -26.71
N CYS A 16 -30.14 23.54 -27.19
CA CYS A 16 -30.08 24.98 -26.96
C CYS A 16 -31.28 25.71 -27.60
N LEU A 17 -31.72 25.26 -28.78
CA LEU A 17 -32.90 25.79 -29.46
C LEU A 17 -34.21 25.45 -28.72
N HIS A 18 -34.30 24.26 -28.13
CA HIS A 18 -35.41 23.84 -27.27
C HIS A 18 -35.55 24.78 -26.06
N GLU A 19 -34.46 24.97 -25.30
CA GLU A 19 -34.44 25.88 -24.15
C GLU A 19 -34.68 27.35 -24.56
N PHE A 20 -34.12 27.77 -25.69
CA PHE A 20 -34.38 29.10 -26.23
C PHE A 20 -35.87 29.28 -26.59
N GLY A 21 -36.53 28.24 -27.10
CA GLY A 21 -37.97 28.22 -27.36
C GLY A 21 -38.79 28.54 -26.12
N HIS A 22 -38.48 27.88 -24.99
CA HIS A 22 -39.12 28.20 -23.71
C HIS A 22 -38.86 29.65 -23.28
N ALA A 23 -37.61 30.11 -23.39
CA ALA A 23 -37.22 31.47 -22.98
C ALA A 23 -37.87 32.57 -23.82
N ILE A 24 -37.95 32.43 -25.14
CA ILE A 24 -38.54 33.47 -26.02
C ILE A 24 -40.04 33.58 -25.82
N VAL A 25 -40.75 32.45 -25.65
CA VAL A 25 -42.19 32.45 -25.39
C VAL A 25 -42.48 33.00 -23.99
N ALA A 26 -41.65 32.71 -22.99
CA ALA A 26 -41.76 33.29 -21.65
C ALA A 26 -41.55 34.81 -21.67
N TYR A 27 -40.57 35.28 -22.45
CA TYR A 27 -40.31 36.71 -22.64
C TYR A 27 -41.50 37.45 -23.26
N TRP A 28 -42.15 36.85 -24.26
CA TRP A 28 -43.38 37.40 -24.85
C TRP A 28 -44.58 37.30 -23.89
N GLY A 29 -44.62 36.24 -23.09
CA GLY A 29 -45.67 35.97 -22.11
C GLY A 29 -45.63 36.82 -20.85
N GLY A 30 -44.51 37.51 -20.57
CA GLY A 30 -44.40 38.50 -19.49
C GLY A 30 -43.16 38.36 -18.61
N ASP A 31 -42.49 37.21 -18.61
CA ASP A 31 -41.27 37.00 -17.83
C ASP A 31 -40.05 37.60 -18.54
N LYS A 32 -39.76 38.88 -18.29
CA LYS A 32 -38.59 39.57 -18.84
C LYS A 32 -37.27 39.12 -18.19
N SER A 33 -37.31 38.46 -17.03
CA SER A 33 -36.10 38.04 -16.30
C SER A 33 -35.26 37.00 -17.06
N VAL A 34 -35.85 36.30 -18.03
CA VAL A 34 -35.13 35.35 -18.91
C VAL A 34 -34.05 36.02 -19.77
N GLN A 35 -34.21 37.32 -20.07
CA GLN A 35 -33.21 38.11 -20.79
C GLN A 35 -31.98 38.36 -19.90
N ASP A 36 -32.21 38.78 -18.65
CA ASP A 36 -31.15 39.09 -17.68
C ASP A 36 -30.34 37.84 -17.30
N LYS A 37 -31.00 36.68 -17.22
CA LYS A 37 -30.37 35.37 -17.02
C LYS A 37 -29.57 34.90 -18.24
N GLY A 38 -29.69 35.58 -19.38
CA GLY A 38 -28.95 35.29 -20.61
C GLY A 38 -29.47 34.08 -21.40
N TYR A 39 -30.67 33.59 -21.13
CA TYR A 39 -31.25 32.44 -21.83
C TYR A 39 -31.57 32.73 -23.30
N LEU A 40 -31.71 34.02 -23.67
CA LEU A 40 -31.91 34.47 -25.05
C LEU A 40 -30.59 34.58 -25.86
N THR A 41 -29.46 34.12 -25.33
CA THR A 41 -28.14 34.22 -26.00
C THR A 41 -27.68 32.95 -26.70
N LEU A 42 -28.47 31.86 -26.63
CA LEU A 42 -28.11 30.51 -27.13
C LEU A 42 -26.77 29.98 -26.57
N ASN A 43 -26.26 30.56 -25.48
CA ASN A 43 -25.02 30.14 -24.86
C ASN A 43 -25.29 29.01 -23.85
N PRO A 44 -24.83 27.78 -24.09
CA PRO A 44 -25.09 26.64 -23.20
C PRO A 44 -24.51 26.78 -21.79
N LEU A 45 -23.50 27.64 -21.61
CA LEU A 45 -22.87 27.88 -20.31
C LEU A 45 -23.72 28.76 -19.39
N LYS A 46 -24.76 29.41 -19.92
CA LYS A 46 -25.66 30.26 -19.12
C LYS A 46 -26.90 29.53 -18.61
N TYR A 47 -27.07 28.24 -18.92
CA TYR A 47 -28.14 27.43 -18.37
C TYR A 47 -27.90 27.09 -16.90
N THR A 48 -28.99 26.90 -16.14
CA THR A 48 -29.01 26.84 -14.67
C THR A 48 -28.06 25.78 -14.10
N ASP A 49 -27.89 24.66 -14.79
CA ASP A 49 -26.92 23.62 -14.44
C ASP A 49 -26.35 22.99 -15.73
N PRO A 50 -25.15 23.37 -16.20
CA PRO A 50 -24.55 22.81 -17.40
C PRO A 50 -24.33 21.29 -17.35
N THR A 51 -24.19 20.71 -16.14
CA THR A 51 -23.97 19.27 -15.98
C THR A 51 -25.25 18.49 -16.22
N LEU A 52 -26.35 18.89 -15.58
CA LEU A 52 -27.66 18.27 -15.77
C LEU A 52 -28.28 18.63 -17.13
N SER A 53 -27.99 19.83 -17.64
CA SER A 53 -28.61 20.34 -18.87
C SER A 53 -27.91 19.92 -20.16
N LEU A 54 -26.62 19.54 -20.11
CA LEU A 54 -25.82 19.25 -21.30
C LEU A 54 -25.07 17.92 -21.17
N MET A 55 -24.31 17.73 -20.09
CA MET A 55 -23.43 16.57 -19.94
C MET A 55 -24.22 15.26 -19.75
N LEU A 56 -25.27 15.28 -18.93
CA LEU A 56 -26.09 14.09 -18.67
C LEU A 56 -26.88 13.63 -19.92
N PRO A 57 -27.63 14.49 -20.65
CA PRO A 57 -28.26 14.10 -21.90
C PRO A 57 -27.26 13.61 -22.95
N LEU A 58 -26.10 14.26 -23.08
CA LEU A 58 -25.06 13.86 -24.02
C LEU A 58 -24.44 12.50 -23.63
N PHE A 59 -24.25 12.23 -22.34
CA PHE A 59 -23.79 10.94 -21.85
C PHE A 59 -24.78 9.81 -22.21
N PHE A 60 -26.08 10.00 -21.91
CA PHE A 60 -27.12 9.03 -22.25
C PHE A 60 -27.22 8.79 -23.76
N LEU A 61 -27.10 9.86 -24.55
CA LEU A 61 -27.02 9.74 -26.01
C LEU A 61 -25.79 8.91 -26.42
N LEU A 62 -24.60 9.22 -25.90
CA LEU A 62 -23.35 8.53 -26.27
C LEU A 62 -23.32 7.04 -25.90
N ILE A 63 -24.02 6.60 -24.85
CA ILE A 63 -24.14 5.17 -24.53
C ILE A 63 -25.21 4.44 -25.38
N GLY A 64 -25.84 5.15 -26.33
CA GLY A 64 -26.90 4.63 -27.19
C GLY A 64 -28.28 4.61 -26.52
N GLY A 65 -28.47 5.39 -25.45
CA GLY A 65 -29.72 5.52 -24.72
C GLY A 65 -30.69 6.53 -25.36
N LEU A 66 -31.89 6.61 -24.76
CA LEU A 66 -32.87 7.65 -25.08
C LEU A 66 -32.29 9.02 -24.78
N ALA A 67 -32.35 9.91 -25.75
CA ALA A 67 -31.87 11.26 -25.59
C ALA A 67 -32.82 12.01 -24.64
N LEU A 68 -32.35 12.25 -23.41
CA LEU A 68 -33.16 12.86 -22.36
C LEU A 68 -33.46 14.33 -22.68
N PRO A 69 -34.59 14.86 -22.21
CA PRO A 69 -34.84 16.30 -22.24
C PRO A 69 -33.69 17.06 -21.57
N GLY A 70 -33.30 18.19 -22.16
CA GLY A 70 -32.30 19.10 -21.60
C GLY A 70 -32.82 19.81 -20.37
N GLY A 71 -31.91 20.49 -19.68
CA GLY A 71 -32.17 21.01 -18.36
C GLY A 71 -32.95 22.33 -18.37
N ALA A 72 -33.71 22.51 -17.29
CA ALA A 72 -34.73 23.54 -17.18
C ALA A 72 -34.20 24.97 -17.24
N VAL A 73 -34.72 25.75 -18.18
CA VAL A 73 -34.77 27.22 -18.09
C VAL A 73 -35.67 27.62 -16.91
N TYR A 74 -35.15 28.44 -16.00
CA TYR A 74 -35.96 28.94 -14.89
C TYR A 74 -36.91 30.05 -15.36
N ILE A 75 -38.20 29.73 -15.45
CA ILE A 75 -39.26 30.63 -15.89
C ILE A 75 -40.13 31.00 -14.70
N ASN A 76 -40.29 32.30 -14.47
CA ASN A 76 -41.15 32.81 -13.42
C ASN A 76 -42.62 32.81 -13.89
N ARG A 77 -43.32 31.71 -13.59
CA ARG A 77 -44.71 31.51 -14.00
C ARG A 77 -45.67 32.58 -13.46
N SER A 78 -45.37 33.18 -12.30
CA SER A 78 -46.21 34.23 -11.71
C SER A 78 -46.24 35.53 -12.54
N LEU A 79 -45.25 35.73 -13.42
CA LEU A 79 -45.15 36.90 -14.30
C LEU A 79 -45.83 36.69 -15.66
N LEU A 80 -46.32 35.48 -15.95
CA LEU A 80 -46.99 35.18 -17.21
C LEU A 80 -48.43 35.72 -17.21
N ARG A 81 -48.85 36.26 -18.36
CA ARG A 81 -50.12 36.98 -18.50
C ARG A 81 -51.37 36.16 -18.15
N ASN A 82 -51.39 34.88 -18.48
CA ASN A 82 -52.51 33.97 -18.22
C ASN A 82 -52.09 32.50 -18.37
N ARG A 83 -53.01 31.58 -18.03
CA ARG A 83 -52.81 30.12 -18.12
C ARG A 83 -52.46 29.63 -19.54
N LEU A 84 -52.91 30.32 -20.59
CA LEU A 84 -52.55 29.98 -21.97
C LEU A 84 -51.07 30.24 -22.23
N TRP A 85 -50.51 31.31 -21.66
CA TRP A 85 -49.07 31.59 -21.75
C TRP A 85 -48.23 30.58 -20.97
N GLU A 86 -48.71 30.08 -19.84
CA GLU A 86 -48.05 28.96 -19.13
C GLU A 86 -47.99 27.70 -19.99
N SER A 87 -49.12 27.30 -20.61
CA SER A 87 -49.15 26.16 -21.55
C SER A 87 -48.29 26.39 -22.80
N ALA A 88 -48.32 27.61 -23.34
CA ALA A 88 -47.56 27.97 -24.55
C ALA A 88 -46.04 27.93 -24.30
N VAL A 89 -45.59 28.35 -23.12
CA VAL A 89 -44.18 28.25 -22.72
C VAL A 89 -43.75 26.79 -22.73
N SER A 90 -44.50 25.88 -22.11
CA SER A 90 -44.17 24.46 -22.12
C SER A 90 -44.26 23.83 -23.52
N ALA A 91 -45.20 24.26 -24.36
CA ALA A 91 -45.28 23.78 -25.74
C ALA A 91 -44.12 24.25 -26.65
N ALA A 92 -43.41 25.32 -26.26
CA ALA A 92 -42.39 25.95 -27.11
C ALA A 92 -41.17 25.05 -27.37
N GLY A 93 -40.71 24.30 -26.35
CA GLY A 93 -39.57 23.38 -26.49
C GLY A 93 -39.84 22.25 -27.49
N PRO A 94 -40.94 21.47 -27.35
CA PRO A 94 -41.31 20.45 -28.33
C PRO A 94 -41.54 21.03 -29.73
N LEU A 95 -42.12 22.22 -29.85
CA LEU A 95 -42.28 22.89 -31.14
C LEU A 95 -40.93 23.28 -31.77
N ALA A 96 -39.94 23.72 -30.97
CA ALA A 96 -38.59 23.97 -31.46
C ALA A 96 -37.93 22.69 -31.97
N ASN A 97 -38.07 21.56 -31.27
CA ASN A 97 -37.57 20.26 -31.74
C ASN A 97 -38.26 19.82 -33.05
N ALA A 98 -39.57 20.03 -33.17
CA ALA A 98 -40.32 19.74 -34.39
C ALA A 98 -39.85 20.59 -35.57
N LEU A 99 -39.61 21.89 -35.35
CA LEU A 99 -39.06 22.79 -36.37
C LEU A 99 -37.65 22.34 -36.80
N VAL A 100 -36.78 21.99 -35.85
CA VAL A 100 -35.45 21.45 -36.15
C VAL A 100 -35.55 20.16 -36.95
N ALA A 101 -36.46 19.25 -36.60
CA ALA A 101 -36.69 18.01 -37.35
C ALA A 101 -37.08 18.28 -38.81
N ILE A 102 -37.98 19.24 -39.06
CA ILE A 102 -38.41 19.64 -40.41
C ILE A 102 -37.24 20.26 -41.19
N LEU A 103 -36.48 21.18 -40.58
CA LEU A 103 -35.34 21.83 -41.22
C LEU A 103 -34.25 20.80 -41.58
N LEU A 104 -33.94 19.88 -40.66
CA LEU A 104 -32.98 18.81 -40.92
C LEU A 104 -33.49 17.85 -42.00
N ALA A 105 -34.79 17.57 -42.07
CA ALA A 105 -35.38 16.75 -43.12
C ALA A 105 -35.24 17.40 -44.51
N LEU A 106 -35.42 18.72 -44.62
CA LEU A 106 -35.16 19.46 -45.86
C LEU A 106 -33.68 19.35 -46.28
N VAL A 107 -32.76 19.47 -45.33
CA VAL A 107 -31.33 19.28 -45.57
C VAL A 107 -31.03 17.85 -46.03
N LEU A 108 -31.67 16.84 -45.43
CA LEU A 108 -31.52 15.44 -45.81
C LEU A 108 -32.01 15.20 -47.24
N GLN A 109 -33.18 15.71 -47.61
CA GLN A 109 -33.73 15.56 -48.95
C GLN A 109 -32.81 16.20 -50.00
N GLN A 110 -32.28 17.40 -49.71
CA GLN A 110 -31.28 18.03 -50.59
C GLN A 110 -29.99 17.21 -50.66
N ALA A 111 -29.52 16.66 -49.54
CA ALA A 111 -28.29 15.88 -49.50
C ALA A 111 -28.40 14.52 -50.20
N LEU A 112 -29.59 13.87 -50.18
CA LEU A 112 -29.86 12.62 -50.89
C LEU A 112 -29.73 12.76 -52.41
N SER A 113 -29.96 13.97 -52.95
CA SER A 113 -29.81 14.25 -54.39
C SER A 113 -28.35 14.48 -54.84
N ARG A 114 -27.37 14.50 -53.92
CA ARG A 114 -25.97 14.80 -54.22
C ARG A 114 -25.11 13.53 -54.32
N PRO A 115 -24.32 13.35 -55.39
CA PRO A 115 -23.53 12.13 -55.63
C PRO A 115 -22.29 11.96 -54.73
N ALA A 116 -21.88 12.98 -53.97
CA ALA A 116 -20.64 13.00 -53.19
C ALA A 116 -20.85 13.36 -51.71
N THR A 117 -21.79 12.70 -51.03
CA THR A 117 -21.96 12.86 -49.58
C THR A 117 -21.11 11.83 -48.82
N PRO A 118 -20.42 12.22 -47.72
CA PRO A 118 -19.69 11.27 -46.90
C PRO A 118 -20.61 10.15 -46.38
N ASN A 119 -20.13 8.92 -46.40
CA ASN A 119 -20.89 7.72 -46.01
C ASN A 119 -21.46 7.75 -44.58
N TRP A 120 -20.91 8.58 -43.70
CA TRP A 120 -21.37 8.76 -42.31
C TRP A 120 -22.35 9.93 -42.14
N PHE A 121 -22.44 10.85 -43.11
CA PHE A 121 -23.20 12.10 -42.97
C PHE A 121 -24.71 11.87 -43.12
N LEU A 122 -25.13 11.19 -44.19
CA LEU A 122 -26.54 10.91 -44.44
C LEU A 122 -27.17 10.02 -43.35
N PRO A 123 -26.54 8.91 -42.90
CA PRO A 123 -27.05 8.12 -41.78
C PRO A 123 -27.09 8.92 -40.47
N GLY A 124 -26.05 9.73 -40.20
CA GLY A 124 -26.01 10.58 -39.02
C GLY A 124 -27.13 11.62 -38.99
N LEU A 125 -27.40 12.27 -40.13
CA LEU A 125 -28.47 13.25 -40.26
C LEU A 125 -29.85 12.59 -40.14
N ALA A 126 -30.06 11.43 -40.77
CA ALA A 126 -31.29 10.65 -40.66
C ALA A 126 -31.56 10.21 -39.21
N PHE A 127 -30.54 9.74 -38.50
CA PHE A 127 -30.65 9.41 -37.09
C PHE A 127 -30.91 10.64 -36.22
N LEU A 128 -30.26 11.77 -36.48
CA LEU A 128 -30.51 13.01 -35.75
C LEU A 128 -31.97 13.49 -35.92
N ILE A 129 -32.55 13.39 -37.12
CA ILE A 129 -33.96 13.71 -37.34
C ILE A 129 -34.86 12.77 -36.53
N LEU A 130 -34.57 11.46 -36.53
CA LEU A 130 -35.29 10.49 -35.71
C LEU A 130 -35.22 10.85 -34.21
N LEU A 131 -34.05 11.28 -33.72
CA LEU A 131 -33.88 11.76 -32.34
C LEU A 131 -34.72 13.02 -32.05
N GLN A 132 -34.79 13.98 -32.98
CA GLN A 132 -35.62 15.18 -32.78
C GLN A 132 -37.10 14.82 -32.65
N ILE A 133 -37.59 13.94 -33.53
CA ILE A 133 -38.98 13.47 -33.49
C ILE A 133 -39.24 12.72 -32.18
N ALA A 134 -38.33 11.83 -31.78
CA ALA A 134 -38.40 11.13 -30.50
C ALA A 134 -38.44 12.13 -29.33
N ALA A 135 -37.64 13.19 -29.37
CA ALA A 135 -37.63 14.24 -28.35
C ALA A 135 -38.95 15.01 -28.28
N VAL A 136 -39.63 15.26 -29.41
CA VAL A 136 -40.99 15.83 -29.42
C VAL A 136 -41.94 14.92 -28.68
N PHE A 137 -42.00 13.63 -29.05
CA PHE A 137 -42.91 12.66 -28.42
C PHE A 137 -42.62 12.46 -26.95
N LEU A 138 -41.35 12.34 -26.59
CA LEU A 138 -40.91 12.18 -25.21
C LEU A 138 -41.37 13.38 -24.39
N ASN A 139 -41.11 14.60 -24.87
CA ASN A 139 -41.50 15.79 -24.13
C ASN A 139 -43.00 16.03 -24.09
N LEU A 140 -43.80 15.48 -25.01
CA LEU A 140 -45.27 15.59 -24.95
C LEU A 140 -45.94 14.61 -23.97
N ILE A 141 -45.18 13.71 -23.33
CA ILE A 141 -45.73 12.82 -22.30
C ILE A 141 -46.17 13.67 -21.09
N PRO A 142 -47.40 13.51 -20.57
CA PRO A 142 -47.94 14.31 -19.48
C PRO A 142 -47.43 13.86 -18.09
N ILE A 143 -46.11 13.72 -17.94
CA ILE A 143 -45.43 13.30 -16.69
C ILE A 143 -44.38 14.36 -16.31
N PRO A 144 -44.43 15.00 -15.13
CA PRO A 144 -43.38 15.92 -14.70
C PRO A 144 -42.03 15.19 -14.60
N PRO A 145 -40.89 15.77 -15.02
CA PRO A 145 -40.71 17.18 -15.38
C PRO A 145 -40.92 17.51 -16.87
N LEU A 146 -41.48 16.61 -17.68
CA LEU A 146 -41.62 16.79 -19.13
C LEU A 146 -42.61 17.91 -19.50
N ASP A 147 -42.40 18.51 -20.67
CA ASP A 147 -43.18 19.65 -21.15
C ASP A 147 -44.68 19.36 -21.28
N GLY A 148 -45.05 18.14 -21.64
CA GLY A 148 -46.43 17.69 -21.81
C GLY A 148 -47.21 17.83 -20.52
N TYR A 149 -46.56 17.64 -19.37
CA TYR A 149 -47.16 17.97 -18.09
C TYR A 149 -47.34 19.47 -17.93
N GLY A 150 -46.32 20.28 -18.25
CA GLY A 150 -46.41 21.74 -18.18
C GLY A 150 -47.47 22.36 -19.11
N ILE A 151 -47.78 21.71 -20.23
CA ILE A 151 -48.87 22.12 -21.13
C ILE A 151 -50.23 22.01 -20.42
N ILE A 152 -50.47 20.92 -19.68
CA ILE A 152 -51.76 20.66 -19.02
C ILE A 152 -51.82 21.17 -17.58
N GLU A 153 -50.68 21.38 -16.91
CA GLU A 153 -50.57 21.76 -15.49
C GLU A 153 -51.48 22.94 -15.10
N PRO A 154 -51.56 24.06 -15.86
CA PRO A 154 -52.39 25.22 -15.48
C PRO A 154 -53.91 24.93 -15.45
N TRP A 155 -54.31 23.82 -16.08
CA TRP A 155 -55.70 23.38 -16.21
C TRP A 155 -56.08 22.30 -15.21
N LEU A 156 -55.10 21.73 -14.49
CA LEU A 156 -55.34 20.70 -13.49
C LEU A 156 -55.80 21.30 -12.15
N PRO A 157 -56.63 20.59 -11.36
CA PRO A 157 -56.96 20.98 -9.99
C PRO A 157 -55.72 21.10 -9.10
N ALA A 158 -55.73 22.04 -8.15
CA ALA A 158 -54.58 22.30 -7.26
C ALA A 158 -54.12 21.05 -6.47
N THR A 159 -55.06 20.20 -6.06
CA THR A 159 -54.78 18.92 -5.38
C THR A 159 -53.97 17.97 -6.26
N MET A 160 -54.30 17.90 -7.56
CA MET A 160 -53.59 17.07 -8.52
C MET A 160 -52.21 17.63 -8.84
N GLN A 161 -52.07 18.96 -8.95
CA GLN A 161 -50.77 19.60 -9.12
C GLN A 161 -49.83 19.31 -7.95
N GLN A 162 -50.32 19.37 -6.71
CA GLN A 162 -49.51 19.09 -5.52
C GLN A 162 -49.05 17.63 -5.45
N SER A 163 -49.93 16.67 -5.75
CA SER A 163 -49.58 15.24 -5.81
C SER A 163 -48.57 14.94 -6.92
N LEU A 164 -48.78 15.49 -8.13
CA LEU A 164 -47.88 15.27 -9.27
C LEU A 164 -46.51 15.95 -9.08
N LYS A 165 -46.45 17.09 -8.37
CA LYS A 165 -45.16 17.71 -7.97
C LYS A 165 -44.31 16.81 -7.07
N GLN A 166 -44.93 16.03 -6.18
CA GLN A 166 -44.20 15.05 -5.35
C GLN A 166 -43.66 13.88 -6.18
N VAL A 167 -44.43 13.42 -7.16
CA VAL A 167 -44.03 12.36 -8.10
C VAL A 167 -42.98 12.84 -9.11
N GLY A 168 -42.94 14.13 -9.41
CA GLY A 168 -42.03 14.73 -10.40
C GLY A 168 -40.54 14.44 -10.17
N ARG A 169 -40.10 14.21 -8.92
CA ARG A 169 -38.73 13.78 -8.60
C ARG A 169 -38.38 12.41 -9.21
N TYR A 170 -39.38 11.57 -9.43
CA TYR A 170 -39.25 10.22 -9.98
C TYR A 170 -39.69 10.13 -11.44
N GLY A 171 -40.20 11.21 -12.04
CA GLY A 171 -40.84 11.15 -13.35
C GLY A 171 -39.97 10.60 -14.48
N ILE A 172 -38.69 10.99 -14.52
CA ILE A 172 -37.75 10.45 -15.50
C ILE A 172 -37.55 8.94 -15.34
N TRP A 173 -37.55 8.43 -14.10
CA TRP A 173 -37.44 7.00 -13.79
C TRP A 173 -38.71 6.25 -14.17
N ILE A 174 -39.88 6.87 -14.01
CA ILE A 174 -41.17 6.33 -14.46
C ILE A 174 -41.16 6.16 -15.98
N VAL A 175 -40.65 7.15 -16.71
CA VAL A 175 -40.52 7.07 -18.18
C VAL A 175 -39.59 5.94 -18.59
N PHE A 176 -38.42 5.79 -17.94
CA PHE A 176 -37.54 4.64 -18.17
C PHE A 176 -38.22 3.30 -17.87
N ALA A 177 -38.96 3.21 -16.76
CA ALA A 177 -39.70 2.00 -16.40
C ALA A 177 -40.79 1.66 -17.44
N LEU A 178 -41.47 2.66 -18.01
CA LEU A 178 -42.43 2.45 -19.10
C LEU A 178 -41.75 1.87 -20.35
N PHE A 179 -40.61 2.42 -20.76
CA PHE A 179 -39.87 1.88 -21.91
C PHE A 179 -39.35 0.45 -21.69
N TRP A 180 -38.96 0.12 -20.46
CA TRP A 180 -38.33 -1.16 -20.14
C TRP A 180 -39.33 -2.28 -19.85
N PHE A 181 -40.38 -1.98 -19.06
CA PHE A 181 -41.32 -2.99 -18.57
C PHE A 181 -42.64 -3.04 -19.34
N VAL A 182 -42.92 -2.06 -20.21
CA VAL A 182 -44.15 -2.01 -21.00
C VAL A 182 -43.82 -2.09 -22.50
N PRO A 183 -43.69 -3.30 -23.08
CA PRO A 183 -43.33 -3.47 -24.49
C PRO A 183 -44.27 -2.75 -25.46
N ALA A 184 -45.57 -2.75 -25.15
CA ALA A 184 -46.58 -2.06 -25.96
C ALA A 184 -46.32 -0.55 -26.06
N PHE A 185 -45.88 0.07 -24.95
CA PHE A 185 -45.54 1.50 -24.92
C PHE A 185 -44.31 1.78 -25.80
N SER A 186 -43.25 0.97 -25.64
CA SER A 186 -42.02 1.11 -26.44
C SER A 186 -42.28 0.92 -27.94
N GLN A 187 -43.05 -0.11 -28.32
CA GLN A 187 -43.43 -0.36 -29.72
C GLN A 187 -44.26 0.77 -30.30
N PHE A 188 -45.24 1.28 -29.55
CA PHE A 188 -46.06 2.42 -29.96
C PHE A 188 -45.19 3.67 -30.15
N PHE A 189 -44.31 3.98 -29.20
CA PHE A 189 -43.44 5.15 -29.25
C PHE A 189 -42.50 5.11 -30.46
N TRP A 190 -41.76 4.02 -30.64
CA TRP A 190 -40.80 3.88 -31.74
C TRP A 190 -41.48 3.71 -33.10
N GLY A 191 -42.62 3.00 -33.15
CA GLY A 191 -43.43 2.88 -34.36
C GLY A 191 -43.98 4.23 -34.83
N THR A 192 -44.45 5.06 -33.89
CA THR A 192 -44.93 6.42 -34.22
C THR A 192 -43.80 7.33 -34.67
N THR A 193 -42.68 7.32 -33.93
CA THR A 193 -41.49 8.12 -34.24
C THR A 193 -40.94 7.78 -35.63
N THR A 194 -40.80 6.48 -35.93
CA THR A 194 -40.33 6.04 -37.25
C THR A 194 -41.34 6.33 -38.35
N GLY A 195 -42.63 6.11 -38.12
CA GLY A 195 -43.69 6.45 -39.08
C GLY A 195 -43.69 7.92 -39.50
N ILE A 196 -43.55 8.84 -38.55
CA ILE A 196 -43.49 10.28 -38.82
C ILE A 196 -42.18 10.67 -39.51
N SER A 197 -41.07 10.07 -39.10
CA SER A 197 -39.79 10.28 -39.80
C SER A 197 -39.88 9.89 -41.29
N GLY A 198 -40.57 8.79 -41.60
CA GLY A 198 -40.86 8.38 -42.97
C GLY A 198 -41.71 9.39 -43.74
N GLN A 199 -42.72 10.00 -43.11
CA GLN A 199 -43.53 11.06 -43.71
C GLN A 199 -42.72 12.33 -44.01
N LEU A 200 -41.67 12.60 -43.23
CA LEU A 200 -40.71 13.68 -43.50
C LEU A 200 -39.65 13.31 -44.56
N GLY A 201 -39.75 12.12 -45.17
CA GLY A 201 -38.84 11.64 -46.20
C GLY A 201 -37.53 11.05 -45.67
N VAL A 202 -37.49 10.62 -44.41
CA VAL A 202 -36.35 9.91 -43.82
C VAL A 202 -36.46 8.41 -44.12
N PRO A 203 -35.53 7.79 -44.88
CA PRO A 203 -35.57 6.36 -45.10
C PRO A 203 -35.30 5.59 -43.78
N PRO A 204 -36.18 4.66 -43.36
CA PRO A 204 -36.02 3.96 -42.07
C PRO A 204 -34.69 3.21 -41.94
N GLY A 205 -34.24 2.55 -43.02
CA GLY A 205 -32.95 1.85 -43.04
C GLY A 205 -31.75 2.79 -42.86
N LEU A 206 -31.86 4.03 -43.33
CA LEU A 206 -30.79 5.03 -43.21
C LEU A 206 -30.68 5.55 -41.76
N ALA A 207 -31.83 5.80 -41.11
CA ALA A 207 -31.86 6.19 -39.70
C ALA A 207 -31.37 5.06 -38.78
N TRP A 208 -31.76 3.81 -39.06
CA TRP A 208 -31.29 2.63 -38.34
C TRP A 208 -29.78 2.43 -38.47
N SER A 209 -29.25 2.49 -39.71
CA SER A 209 -27.81 2.42 -39.97
C SER A 209 -27.06 3.56 -39.24
N GLY A 210 -27.66 4.75 -39.19
CA GLY A 210 -27.14 5.88 -38.44
C GLY A 210 -27.04 5.62 -36.94
N TYR A 211 -28.10 5.07 -36.33
CA TYR A 211 -28.12 4.68 -34.92
C TYR A 211 -27.04 3.63 -34.60
N GLU A 212 -26.97 2.54 -35.36
CA GLU A 212 -25.99 1.47 -35.13
C GLU A 212 -24.56 1.98 -35.23
N THR A 213 -24.27 2.73 -36.31
CA THR A 213 -22.94 3.30 -36.53
C THR A 213 -22.58 4.33 -35.46
N PHE A 214 -23.54 5.15 -35.02
CA PHE A 214 -23.32 6.11 -33.94
C PHE A 214 -22.99 5.38 -32.63
N ARG A 215 -23.79 4.38 -32.24
CA ARG A 215 -23.61 3.60 -31.01
C ARG A 215 -22.27 2.86 -30.97
N GLU A 216 -21.88 2.22 -32.07
CA GLU A 216 -20.59 1.52 -32.16
C GLU A 216 -19.42 2.50 -31.96
N ARG A 217 -19.45 3.64 -32.67
CA ARG A 217 -18.38 4.63 -32.63
C ARG A 217 -18.31 5.37 -31.31
N SER A 218 -19.44 5.64 -30.65
CA SER A 218 -19.49 6.29 -29.35
C SER A 218 -18.98 5.37 -28.23
N LEU A 219 -19.32 4.07 -28.26
CA LEU A 219 -18.79 3.08 -27.31
C LEU A 219 -17.28 2.91 -27.44
N LEU A 220 -16.73 2.88 -28.67
CA LEU A 220 -15.28 2.84 -28.89
C LEU A 220 -14.57 4.09 -28.33
N LEU A 221 -15.20 5.27 -28.45
CA LEU A 221 -14.66 6.51 -27.89
C LEU A 221 -14.65 6.48 -26.36
N ILE A 222 -15.74 6.02 -25.73
CA ILE A 222 -15.83 5.86 -24.27
C ILE A 222 -14.79 4.85 -23.78
N LEU A 223 -14.68 3.70 -24.44
CA LEU A 223 -13.68 2.68 -24.09
C LEU A 223 -12.26 3.22 -24.21
N GLY A 224 -11.96 3.96 -25.29
CA GLY A 224 -10.66 4.61 -25.48
C GLY A 224 -10.33 5.60 -24.35
N LEU A 225 -11.30 6.41 -23.92
CA LEU A 225 -11.13 7.34 -22.79
C LEU A 225 -10.92 6.61 -21.46
N VAL A 226 -11.63 5.51 -21.21
CA VAL A 226 -11.45 4.68 -20.00
C VAL A 226 -10.06 4.02 -19.98
N VAL A 227 -9.62 3.48 -21.12
CA VAL A 227 -8.28 2.87 -21.25
C VAL A 227 -7.20 3.92 -21.07
N LEU A 228 -7.33 5.10 -21.68
CA LEU A 228 -6.40 6.21 -21.48
C LEU A 228 -6.35 6.61 -20.00
N PHE A 229 -7.49 6.81 -19.37
CA PHE A 229 -7.57 7.13 -17.94
C PHE A 229 -6.87 6.07 -17.08
N TRP A 230 -7.09 4.78 -17.35
CA TRP A 230 -6.45 3.68 -16.64
C TRP A 230 -4.93 3.65 -16.84
N LEU A 231 -4.46 3.87 -18.08
CA LEU A 231 -3.03 3.92 -18.40
C LEU A 231 -2.32 5.09 -17.72
N PHE A 232 -2.97 6.26 -17.65
CA PHE A 232 -2.40 7.43 -16.98
C PHE A 232 -2.42 7.31 -15.45
N ARG A 233 -3.42 6.61 -14.89
CA ARG A 233 -3.56 6.39 -13.45
C ARG A 233 -2.59 5.35 -12.87
N ASN A 234 -2.04 4.44 -13.67
CA ASN A 234 -1.22 3.33 -13.13
C ASN A 234 0.29 3.51 -13.37
N LYS A 235 0.72 4.68 -13.85
CA LYS A 235 2.11 4.86 -14.26
C LYS A 235 3.07 4.94 -13.07
N GLU A 236 2.64 5.53 -11.95
CA GLU A 236 3.38 5.55 -10.69
C GLU A 236 3.57 4.14 -10.11
N HIS A 237 2.53 3.30 -10.17
CA HIS A 237 2.62 1.92 -9.72
C HIS A 237 3.58 1.11 -10.60
N ALA A 238 3.55 1.31 -11.93
CA ALA A 238 4.50 0.68 -12.84
C ALA A 238 5.96 1.12 -12.57
N LEU A 239 6.18 2.40 -12.23
CA LEU A 239 7.49 2.91 -11.84
C LEU A 239 7.98 2.28 -10.53
N CYS A 240 7.11 2.12 -9.53
CA CYS A 240 7.45 1.41 -8.29
C CYS A 240 7.78 -0.07 -8.53
N GLN A 241 7.03 -0.76 -9.39
CA GLN A 241 7.37 -2.14 -9.76
C GLN A 241 8.74 -2.25 -10.44
N LYS A 242 9.04 -1.31 -11.34
CA LYS A 242 10.36 -1.21 -11.97
C LYS A 242 11.45 -0.95 -10.92
N GLY A 243 11.22 -0.03 -9.98
CA GLY A 243 12.13 0.25 -8.87
C GLY A 243 12.40 -0.98 -8.02
N ASN A 244 11.34 -1.69 -7.62
CA ASN A 244 11.43 -2.94 -6.85
C ASN A 244 12.19 -4.04 -7.60
N ALA A 245 11.99 -4.18 -8.91
CA ALA A 245 12.76 -5.12 -9.72
C ALA A 245 14.26 -4.77 -9.73
N LYS A 246 14.60 -3.48 -9.79
CA LYS A 246 16.00 -3.01 -9.72
C LYS A 246 16.62 -3.21 -8.33
N LEU A 247 15.85 -3.00 -7.26
CA LEU A 247 16.27 -3.33 -5.88
C LEU A 247 16.66 -4.80 -5.75
N ARG A 248 15.83 -5.72 -6.26
CA ARG A 248 16.13 -7.17 -6.23
C ARG A 248 17.39 -7.52 -7.01
N SER A 249 17.72 -6.75 -8.04
CA SER A 249 18.98 -6.89 -8.80
C SER A 249 20.14 -6.08 -8.22
N GLN A 250 20.02 -5.53 -7.00
CA GLN A 250 21.02 -4.68 -6.33
C GLN A 250 21.47 -3.46 -7.17
N ARG A 251 20.64 -3.00 -8.11
CA ARG A 251 20.91 -1.82 -8.95
C ARG A 251 20.28 -0.60 -8.29
N TYR A 252 20.83 -0.21 -7.14
CA TYR A 252 20.20 0.77 -6.25
C TYR A 252 20.02 2.15 -6.88
N ASP A 253 21.00 2.68 -7.65
CA ASP A 253 20.85 3.97 -8.34
C ASP A 253 19.67 3.99 -9.33
N GLN A 254 19.48 2.87 -10.04
CA GLN A 254 18.38 2.75 -11.00
C GLN A 254 17.02 2.57 -10.31
N ALA A 255 17.03 1.92 -9.14
CA ALA A 255 15.84 1.82 -8.31
C ALA A 255 15.45 3.20 -7.76
N LEU A 256 16.42 3.95 -7.23
CA LEU A 256 16.26 5.31 -6.72
C LEU A 256 15.61 6.22 -7.78
N ASN A 257 16.18 6.28 -8.98
CA ASN A 257 15.62 7.08 -10.08
C ASN A 257 14.17 6.66 -10.42
N ALA A 258 13.86 5.36 -10.42
CA ALA A 258 12.49 4.90 -10.68
C ALA A 258 11.50 5.34 -9.58
N PHE A 259 11.91 5.32 -8.31
CA PHE A 259 11.08 5.79 -7.21
C PHE A 259 10.94 7.30 -7.19
N ASP A 260 12.00 8.07 -7.48
CA ASP A 260 11.93 9.53 -7.60
C ASP A 260 10.95 9.94 -8.71
N GLN A 261 10.98 9.28 -9.87
CA GLN A 261 9.99 9.51 -10.94
C GLN A 261 8.54 9.16 -10.51
N ALA A 262 8.36 8.18 -9.63
CA ALA A 262 7.04 7.85 -9.09
C ALA A 262 6.56 8.95 -8.12
N ILE A 263 7.46 9.47 -7.27
CA ILE A 263 7.20 10.56 -6.32
C ILE A 263 6.90 11.88 -7.04
N GLU A 264 7.63 12.21 -8.12
CA GLU A 264 7.36 13.40 -8.95
C GLU A 264 5.95 13.41 -9.53
N ARG A 265 5.41 12.22 -9.86
CA ARG A 265 4.03 12.08 -10.36
C ARG A 265 3.02 12.12 -9.24
N ARG A 266 3.34 11.49 -8.11
CA ARG A 266 2.47 11.38 -6.95
C ARG A 266 3.29 11.48 -5.67
N SER A 267 3.32 12.68 -5.11
CA SER A 267 4.14 12.99 -3.93
C SER A 267 3.69 12.28 -2.65
N ASP A 268 2.42 11.85 -2.58
CA ASP A 268 1.81 11.12 -1.46
C ASP A 268 1.83 9.59 -1.67
N TYR A 269 2.73 9.06 -2.51
CA TYR A 269 2.76 7.62 -2.80
C TYR A 269 3.68 6.85 -1.83
N HIS A 270 3.07 6.20 -0.83
CA HIS A 270 3.76 5.49 0.26
C HIS A 270 4.82 4.49 -0.24
N GLU A 271 4.47 3.61 -1.19
CA GLU A 271 5.36 2.56 -1.68
C GLU A 271 6.59 3.13 -2.39
N ALA A 272 6.46 4.29 -3.04
CA ALA A 272 7.59 4.95 -3.69
C ALA A 272 8.58 5.50 -2.65
N TRP A 273 8.09 6.16 -1.60
CA TRP A 273 8.93 6.64 -0.51
C TRP A 273 9.61 5.51 0.26
N PHE A 274 8.91 4.41 0.51
CA PHE A 274 9.49 3.24 1.14
C PHE A 274 10.58 2.60 0.26
N GLY A 275 10.28 2.42 -1.03
CA GLY A 275 11.24 1.91 -2.01
C GLY A 275 12.47 2.81 -2.17
N ARG A 276 12.27 4.13 -2.19
CA ARG A 276 13.34 5.14 -2.18
C ARG A 276 14.26 4.96 -0.97
N GLY A 277 13.67 4.82 0.22
CA GLY A 277 14.43 4.57 1.46
C GLY A 277 15.25 3.29 1.40
N ASN A 278 14.68 2.20 0.88
CA ASN A 278 15.41 0.93 0.70
C ASN A 278 16.57 1.05 -0.31
N ALA A 279 16.37 1.80 -1.40
CA ALA A 279 17.41 2.04 -2.40
C ALA A 279 18.58 2.84 -1.82
N LEU A 280 18.27 3.90 -1.06
CA LEU A 280 19.27 4.75 -0.41
C LEU A 280 20.03 4.01 0.68
N ALA A 281 19.35 3.19 1.47
CA ALA A 281 20.01 2.33 2.47
C ALA A 281 20.99 1.35 1.79
N GLY A 282 20.62 0.77 0.64
CA GLY A 282 21.52 -0.07 -0.17
C GLY A 282 22.70 0.69 -0.80
N LEU A 283 22.61 2.01 -0.93
CA LEU A 283 23.70 2.91 -1.33
C LEU A 283 24.49 3.46 -0.12
N HIS A 284 24.18 3.03 1.10
CA HIS A 284 24.74 3.57 2.34
C HIS A 284 24.50 5.08 2.56
N ASN A 285 23.50 5.66 1.88
CA ASN A 285 23.04 7.03 2.14
C ASN A 285 21.94 7.00 3.21
N TYR A 286 22.37 6.80 4.45
CA TYR A 286 21.49 6.49 5.58
C TYR A 286 20.63 7.69 6.01
N GLU A 287 21.15 8.91 5.91
CA GLU A 287 20.42 10.13 6.26
C GLU A 287 19.23 10.36 5.34
N GLU A 288 19.42 10.24 4.03
CA GLU A 288 18.31 10.37 3.07
C GLU A 288 17.36 9.17 3.13
N ALA A 289 17.86 7.97 3.43
CA ALA A 289 17.02 6.81 3.66
C ALA A 289 16.07 7.04 4.84
N PHE A 290 16.60 7.54 5.96
CA PHE A 290 15.83 7.93 7.14
C PHE A 290 14.76 8.98 6.80
N ALA A 291 15.11 10.03 6.05
CA ALA A 291 14.16 11.05 5.59
C ALA A 291 13.04 10.45 4.73
N SER A 292 13.38 9.52 3.84
CA SER A 292 12.41 8.82 2.97
C SER A 292 11.46 7.95 3.78
N TYR A 293 11.95 7.22 4.77
CA TYR A 293 11.10 6.43 5.66
C TYR A 293 10.18 7.30 6.52
N ASN A 294 10.65 8.46 6.99
CA ASN A 294 9.79 9.42 7.70
C ASN A 294 8.66 9.93 6.80
N LYS A 295 8.94 10.19 5.51
CA LYS A 295 7.90 10.55 4.55
C LYS A 295 6.91 9.41 4.31
N ALA A 296 7.38 8.18 4.13
CA ALA A 296 6.51 7.01 4.03
C ALA A 296 5.60 6.86 5.26
N ILE A 297 6.13 7.02 6.47
CA ILE A 297 5.38 6.94 7.73
C ILE A 297 4.38 8.09 7.89
N GLN A 298 4.71 9.30 7.44
CA GLN A 298 3.76 10.43 7.42
C GLN A 298 2.54 10.14 6.54
N ILE A 299 2.72 9.40 5.44
CA ILE A 299 1.64 9.02 4.52
C ILE A 299 0.84 7.84 5.07
N GLN A 300 1.52 6.79 5.53
CA GLN A 300 0.91 5.58 6.09
C GLN A 300 1.61 5.17 7.40
N PRO A 301 1.08 5.62 8.56
CA PRO A 301 1.71 5.39 9.86
C PRO A 301 1.75 3.92 10.31
N ASP A 302 0.88 3.07 9.77
CA ASP A 302 0.70 1.68 10.22
C ASP A 302 1.65 0.68 9.53
N SER A 303 2.56 1.17 8.69
CA SER A 303 3.47 0.33 7.89
C SER A 303 4.64 -0.22 8.72
N ALA A 304 4.45 -1.37 9.36
CA ALA A 304 5.45 -1.99 10.23
C ALA A 304 6.83 -2.20 9.55
N SER A 305 6.85 -2.61 8.29
CA SER A 305 8.11 -2.81 7.54
C SER A 305 8.92 -1.51 7.37
N VAL A 306 8.24 -0.36 7.23
CA VAL A 306 8.91 0.94 7.14
C VAL A 306 9.53 1.31 8.49
N TRP A 307 8.80 1.10 9.58
CA TRP A 307 9.34 1.32 10.94
C TRP A 307 10.55 0.44 11.24
N PHE A 308 10.49 -0.83 10.83
CA PHE A 308 11.60 -1.78 10.99
C PHE A 308 12.83 -1.33 10.19
N ASN A 309 12.69 -1.06 8.89
CA ASN A 309 13.80 -0.62 8.04
C ASN A 309 14.38 0.74 8.46
N ARG A 310 13.54 1.64 8.99
CA ARG A 310 14.02 2.88 9.59
C ARG A 310 14.84 2.61 10.86
N GLY A 311 14.42 1.65 11.68
CA GLY A 311 15.18 1.19 12.84
C GLY A 311 16.57 0.68 12.46
N LEU A 312 16.69 -0.13 11.39
CA LEU A 312 17.97 -0.61 10.88
C LEU A 312 18.89 0.54 10.45
N VAL A 313 18.37 1.50 9.69
CA VAL A 313 19.15 2.67 9.27
C VAL A 313 19.59 3.53 10.46
N LEU A 314 18.76 3.63 11.50
CA LEU A 314 19.14 4.35 12.73
C LEU A 314 20.25 3.64 13.51
N LEU A 315 20.35 2.30 13.45
CA LEU A 315 21.49 1.58 14.03
C LEU A 315 22.80 1.92 13.31
N GLU A 316 22.77 1.99 11.97
CA GLU A 316 23.94 2.40 11.17
C GLU A 316 24.38 3.84 11.48
N LEU A 317 23.41 4.71 11.75
CA LEU A 317 23.63 6.09 12.20
C LEU A 317 24.04 6.21 13.68
N GLN A 318 24.12 5.11 14.44
CA GLN A 318 24.40 5.08 15.88
C GLN A 318 23.35 5.80 16.76
N GLU A 319 22.15 6.02 16.24
CA GLU A 319 21.01 6.64 16.94
C GLU A 319 20.19 5.58 17.69
N LEU A 320 20.82 4.94 18.69
CA LEU A 320 20.32 3.72 19.33
C LEU A 320 18.95 3.89 20.01
N GLU A 321 18.68 5.02 20.67
CA GLU A 321 17.39 5.29 21.29
C GLU A 321 16.27 5.41 20.26
N ALA A 322 16.55 6.10 19.14
CA ALA A 322 15.59 6.27 18.06
C ALA A 322 15.36 4.94 17.31
N ALA A 323 16.40 4.11 17.17
CA ALA A 323 16.31 2.76 16.63
C ALA A 323 15.39 1.89 17.51
N ALA A 324 15.64 1.84 18.82
CA ALA A 324 14.83 1.09 19.78
C ALA A 324 13.35 1.49 19.73
N LYS A 325 13.05 2.80 19.61
CA LYS A 325 11.68 3.30 19.42
C LYS A 325 11.09 2.87 18.09
N SER A 326 11.86 2.93 17.00
CA SER A 326 11.38 2.53 15.68
C SER A 326 11.04 1.04 15.61
N PHE A 327 11.88 0.20 16.22
CA PHE A 327 11.62 -1.24 16.33
C PHE A 327 10.40 -1.57 17.19
N ALA A 328 10.17 -0.90 18.33
CA ALA A 328 8.92 -1.09 19.08
C ALA A 328 7.70 -0.77 18.21
N ASN A 329 7.72 0.37 17.51
CA ASN A 329 6.60 0.73 16.64
C ASN A 329 6.35 -0.28 15.52
N ALA A 330 7.40 -0.93 15.00
CA ALA A 330 7.27 -2.01 14.02
C ALA A 330 6.63 -3.26 14.64
N GLY A 331 7.11 -3.68 15.82
CA GLY A 331 6.58 -4.83 16.56
C GLY A 331 5.12 -4.66 16.98
N ASP A 332 4.75 -3.46 17.43
CA ASP A 332 3.37 -3.13 17.86
C ASP A 332 2.36 -3.13 16.71
N ARG A 333 2.81 -2.95 15.45
CA ARG A 333 1.94 -2.74 14.27
C ARG A 333 1.86 -3.93 13.33
N THR A 334 2.76 -4.89 13.47
CA THR A 334 2.79 -6.05 12.59
C THR A 334 1.89 -7.16 13.12
N THR A 335 1.18 -7.84 12.21
CA THR A 335 0.52 -9.11 12.50
C THR A 335 1.40 -10.31 12.11
N ASP A 336 2.51 -10.08 11.43
CA ASP A 336 3.49 -11.10 11.08
C ASP A 336 4.36 -11.41 12.31
N GLN A 337 4.28 -12.65 12.78
CA GLN A 337 4.97 -13.15 13.98
C GLN A 337 6.49 -13.06 13.85
N HIS A 338 7.04 -13.35 12.67
CA HIS A 338 8.47 -13.28 12.43
C HIS A 338 8.95 -11.83 12.44
N LEU A 339 8.24 -10.91 11.76
CA LEU A 339 8.58 -9.49 11.78
C LEU A 339 8.44 -8.91 13.19
N ALA A 340 7.45 -9.34 13.97
CA ALA A 340 7.30 -8.94 15.37
C ALA A 340 8.52 -9.38 16.19
N ALA A 341 8.90 -10.65 16.10
CA ALA A 341 10.03 -11.21 16.81
C ALA A 341 11.36 -10.53 16.44
N TYR A 342 11.59 -10.29 15.15
CA TYR A 342 12.75 -9.54 14.66
C TYR A 342 12.75 -8.12 15.24
N SER A 343 11.63 -7.40 15.15
CA SER A 343 11.52 -6.03 15.65
C SER A 343 11.84 -5.97 17.15
N TRP A 344 11.24 -6.81 17.96
CA TRP A 344 11.51 -6.87 19.40
C TRP A 344 12.95 -7.31 19.72
N GLY A 345 13.52 -8.24 18.97
CA GLY A 345 14.91 -8.67 19.12
C GLY A 345 15.91 -7.55 18.83
N TYR A 346 15.75 -6.83 17.71
CA TYR A 346 16.61 -5.70 17.37
C TYR A 346 16.43 -4.51 18.33
N ARG A 347 15.22 -4.30 18.86
CA ARG A 347 15.02 -3.36 19.97
C ARG A 347 15.84 -3.77 21.19
N GLY A 348 15.80 -5.05 21.58
CA GLY A 348 16.59 -5.57 22.69
C GLY A 348 18.08 -5.36 22.48
N GLN A 349 18.58 -5.58 21.26
CA GLN A 349 19.98 -5.35 20.92
C GLN A 349 20.39 -3.88 21.06
N ALA A 350 19.56 -2.95 20.55
CA ALA A 350 19.80 -1.52 20.69
C ALA A 350 19.83 -1.08 22.17
N LEU A 351 18.88 -1.56 22.97
CA LEU A 351 18.81 -1.26 24.41
C LEU A 351 19.98 -1.87 25.19
N ARG A 352 20.45 -3.05 24.79
CA ARG A 352 21.63 -3.70 25.39
C ARG A 352 22.90 -2.90 25.11
N GLN A 353 23.04 -2.29 23.94
CA GLN A 353 24.17 -1.41 23.63
C GLN A 353 24.13 -0.11 24.43
N LEU A 354 22.93 0.36 24.78
CA LEU A 354 22.70 1.49 25.70
C LEU A 354 22.82 1.11 27.19
N ASP A 355 23.22 -0.12 27.51
CA ASP A 355 23.29 -0.67 28.86
C ASP A 355 21.95 -0.66 29.64
N ARG A 356 20.82 -0.57 28.93
CA ARG A 356 19.46 -0.61 29.51
C ARG A 356 18.99 -2.06 29.64
N LEU A 357 19.73 -2.85 30.41
CA LEU A 357 19.59 -4.31 30.48
C LEU A 357 18.17 -4.81 30.83
N PRO A 358 17.42 -4.22 31.80
CA PRO A 358 16.06 -4.69 32.11
C PRO A 358 15.08 -4.49 30.95
N GLU A 359 15.20 -3.39 30.21
CA GLU A 359 14.33 -3.13 29.06
C GLU A 359 14.73 -3.96 27.84
N ALA A 360 16.04 -4.24 27.69
CA ALA A 360 16.53 -5.18 26.69
C ALA A 360 15.97 -6.58 26.93
N LEU A 361 15.98 -7.05 28.18
CA LEU A 361 15.39 -8.32 28.58
C LEU A 361 13.89 -8.38 28.25
N ALA A 362 13.13 -7.37 28.63
CA ALA A 362 11.70 -7.31 28.31
C ALA A 362 11.44 -7.34 26.80
N ALA A 363 12.28 -6.68 25.99
CA ALA A 363 12.18 -6.74 24.54
C ALA A 363 12.49 -8.14 23.99
N TYR A 364 13.50 -8.85 24.51
CA TYR A 364 13.76 -10.23 24.11
C TYR A 364 12.64 -11.20 24.52
N GLU A 365 12.00 -10.99 25.67
CA GLU A 365 10.81 -11.74 26.08
C GLU A 365 9.62 -11.52 25.14
N GLN A 366 9.40 -10.28 24.67
CA GLN A 366 8.40 -10.00 23.63
C GLN A 366 8.75 -10.71 22.31
N ALA A 367 10.03 -10.75 21.95
CA ALA A 367 10.48 -11.42 20.73
C ALA A 367 10.27 -12.94 20.78
N THR A 368 10.63 -13.59 21.88
CA THR A 368 10.45 -15.04 22.06
C THR A 368 8.98 -15.43 22.26
N ALA A 369 8.15 -14.53 22.81
CA ALA A 369 6.71 -14.71 22.84
C ALA A 369 6.07 -14.60 21.44
N ALA A 370 6.56 -13.68 20.60
CA ALA A 370 6.06 -13.47 19.25
C ALA A 370 6.41 -14.63 18.30
N ASP A 371 7.66 -15.10 18.34
CA ASP A 371 8.10 -16.29 17.62
C ASP A 371 9.06 -17.12 18.48
N PRO A 372 8.56 -18.19 19.14
CA PRO A 372 9.39 -19.09 19.94
C PRO A 372 10.48 -19.82 19.12
N LYS A 373 10.38 -19.84 17.79
CA LYS A 373 11.39 -20.45 16.91
C LYS A 373 12.53 -19.51 16.55
N PHE A 374 12.47 -18.24 16.95
CA PHE A 374 13.54 -17.29 16.70
C PHE A 374 14.71 -17.50 17.67
N GLN A 375 15.59 -18.44 17.34
CA GLN A 375 16.67 -18.90 18.21
C GLN A 375 17.59 -17.78 18.71
N SER A 376 17.93 -16.82 17.86
CA SER A 376 18.82 -15.72 18.23
C SER A 376 18.30 -14.91 19.42
N SER A 377 16.97 -14.76 19.56
CA SER A 377 16.39 -14.03 20.69
C SER A 377 16.55 -14.76 22.01
N TRP A 378 16.47 -16.09 22.03
CA TRP A 378 16.75 -16.88 23.23
C TRP A 378 18.22 -16.76 23.66
N ILE A 379 19.14 -16.74 22.70
CA ILE A 379 20.57 -16.56 22.96
C ILE A 379 20.83 -15.15 23.52
N TRP A 380 20.27 -14.11 22.89
CA TRP A 380 20.44 -12.73 23.38
C TRP A 380 19.76 -12.50 24.73
N GLN A 381 18.65 -13.18 25.00
CA GLN A 381 18.01 -13.18 26.31
C GLN A 381 18.93 -13.78 27.38
N ALA A 382 19.56 -14.93 27.09
CA ALA A 382 20.53 -15.55 27.99
C ALA A 382 21.70 -14.61 28.31
N ASP A 383 22.26 -13.94 27.30
CA ASP A 383 23.37 -12.99 27.47
C ASP A 383 23.03 -11.86 28.43
N VAL A 384 21.82 -11.31 28.30
CA VAL A 384 21.36 -10.22 29.19
C VAL A 384 21.07 -10.74 30.58
N LEU A 385 20.50 -11.94 30.71
CA LEU A 385 20.27 -12.58 32.01
C LEU A 385 21.57 -12.89 32.76
N GLU A 386 22.63 -13.31 32.06
CA GLU A 386 23.95 -13.49 32.65
C GLU A 386 24.53 -12.17 33.15
N LYS A 387 24.43 -11.09 32.36
CA LYS A 387 24.84 -9.73 32.79
C LYS A 387 24.03 -9.19 33.96
N LEU A 388 22.78 -9.62 34.11
CA LEU A 388 21.90 -9.28 35.23
C LEU A 388 22.08 -10.22 36.44
N GLU A 389 23.09 -11.09 36.43
CA GLU A 389 23.36 -12.08 37.48
C GLU A 389 22.17 -13.03 37.76
N ARG A 390 21.42 -13.40 36.71
CA ARG A 390 20.28 -14.34 36.74
C ARG A 390 20.61 -15.65 36.01
N PRO A 391 21.63 -16.42 36.44
CA PRO A 391 22.17 -17.54 35.68
C PRO A 391 21.21 -18.73 35.52
N THR A 392 20.28 -18.94 36.45
CA THR A 392 19.28 -20.00 36.35
C THR A 392 18.28 -19.76 35.22
N GLU A 393 17.91 -18.49 34.99
CA GLU A 393 17.00 -18.11 33.91
C GLU A 393 17.74 -18.05 32.58
N ALA A 394 19.00 -17.61 32.59
CA ALA A 394 19.87 -17.70 31.41
C ALA A 394 20.00 -19.16 30.92
N LEU A 395 20.15 -20.11 31.86
CA LEU A 395 20.21 -21.53 31.53
C LEU A 395 18.91 -22.01 30.87
N ALA A 396 17.75 -21.60 31.39
CA ALA A 396 16.45 -21.94 30.80
C ALA A 396 16.30 -21.37 29.38
N ALA A 397 16.79 -20.15 29.11
CA ALA A 397 16.79 -19.57 27.78
C ALA A 397 17.71 -20.33 26.81
N LEU A 398 18.92 -20.73 27.24
CA LEU A 398 19.81 -21.58 26.44
C LEU A 398 19.21 -22.97 26.16
N ASP A 399 18.47 -23.53 27.11
CA ASP A 399 17.74 -24.79 26.90
C ASP A 399 16.70 -24.66 25.78
N GLN A 400 15.94 -23.54 25.74
CA GLN A 400 15.02 -23.27 24.64
C GLN A 400 15.75 -23.11 23.31
N ALA A 401 16.87 -22.38 23.30
CA ALA A 401 17.67 -22.19 22.08
C ALA A 401 18.17 -23.54 21.51
N LEU A 402 18.61 -24.47 22.37
CA LEU A 402 19.11 -25.79 21.95
C LEU A 402 18.00 -26.73 21.44
N GLN A 403 16.75 -26.55 21.89
CA GLN A 403 15.61 -27.33 21.39
C GLN A 403 15.31 -27.09 19.91
N LEU A 404 15.73 -25.95 19.36
CA LEU A 404 15.50 -25.57 17.96
C LEU A 404 16.41 -26.32 16.97
N LYS A 405 17.29 -27.21 17.47
CA LYS A 405 18.10 -28.18 16.71
C LYS A 405 18.91 -27.60 15.55
N GLU A 406 19.41 -26.38 15.70
CA GLU A 406 20.45 -25.87 14.80
C GLU A 406 21.82 -26.44 15.19
N ARG A 407 22.65 -26.79 14.19
CA ARG A 407 23.98 -27.38 14.40
C ARG A 407 24.99 -26.30 14.77
N GLN A 408 24.87 -25.75 15.97
CA GLN A 408 25.74 -24.72 16.54
C GLN A 408 26.47 -25.26 17.79
N PRO A 409 27.67 -25.86 17.63
CA PRO A 409 28.44 -26.43 18.74
C PRO A 409 28.78 -25.41 19.83
N GLU A 410 28.94 -24.14 19.46
CA GLU A 410 29.22 -23.03 20.37
C GLU A 410 28.11 -22.85 21.43
N LEU A 411 26.85 -23.14 21.08
CA LEU A 411 25.74 -23.00 22.02
C LEU A 411 25.81 -24.04 23.14
N TRP A 412 26.30 -25.25 22.84
CA TRP A 412 26.57 -26.28 23.84
C TRP A 412 27.73 -25.87 24.76
N VAL A 413 28.79 -25.26 24.21
CA VAL A 413 29.90 -24.71 25.02
C VAL A 413 29.39 -23.62 25.96
N ARG A 414 28.59 -22.67 25.46
CA ARG A 414 28.02 -21.60 26.29
C ARG A 414 27.16 -22.13 27.43
N ARG A 415 26.32 -23.13 27.16
CA ARG A 415 25.54 -23.78 28.22
C ARG A 415 26.43 -24.55 29.20
N GLY A 416 27.46 -25.24 28.70
CA GLY A 416 28.46 -25.94 29.51
C GLY A 416 29.22 -25.01 30.46
N ASP A 417 29.65 -23.84 29.98
CA ASP A 417 30.29 -22.80 30.80
C ASP A 417 29.35 -22.32 31.91
N LEU A 418 28.10 -22.00 31.58
CA LEU A 418 27.11 -21.58 32.57
C LEU A 418 26.80 -22.68 33.60
N LEU A 419 26.73 -23.94 33.17
CA LEU A 419 26.55 -25.10 34.05
C LEU A 419 27.75 -25.30 34.99
N ASN A 420 28.98 -25.06 34.51
CA ASN A 420 30.18 -25.06 35.36
C ASN A 420 30.08 -23.97 36.44
N HIS A 421 29.65 -22.76 36.09
CA HIS A 421 29.41 -21.67 37.07
C HIS A 421 28.32 -22.04 38.08
N LEU A 422 27.25 -22.70 37.65
CA LEU A 422 26.17 -23.22 38.50
C LEU A 422 26.52 -24.50 39.27
N ARG A 423 27.77 -24.97 39.18
CA ARG A 423 28.28 -26.20 39.83
C ARG A 423 27.57 -27.49 39.40
N ARG A 424 26.99 -27.52 38.21
CA ARG A 424 26.35 -28.69 37.58
C ARG A 424 27.33 -29.38 36.63
N PHE A 425 28.43 -29.89 37.18
CA PHE A 425 29.61 -30.29 36.42
C PHE A 425 29.38 -31.50 35.50
N GLU A 426 28.56 -32.47 35.89
CA GLU A 426 28.24 -33.64 35.06
C GLU A 426 27.45 -33.24 33.80
N ALA A 427 26.52 -32.30 33.94
CA ALA A 427 25.77 -31.75 32.82
C ALA A 427 26.68 -30.92 31.90
N ALA A 428 27.56 -30.10 32.49
CA ALA A 428 28.56 -29.34 31.73
C ALA A 428 29.48 -30.27 30.92
N PHE A 429 29.95 -31.36 31.52
CA PHE A 429 30.74 -32.39 30.82
C PHE A 429 29.97 -33.00 29.65
N SER A 430 28.71 -33.40 29.87
CA SER A 430 27.86 -33.94 28.79
C SER A 430 27.68 -32.95 27.64
N ASP A 431 27.50 -31.66 27.92
CA ASP A 431 27.37 -30.62 26.89
C ASP A 431 28.64 -30.42 26.09
N CYS A 432 29.81 -30.49 26.73
CA CYS A 432 31.07 -30.44 26.04
C CYS A 432 31.29 -31.64 25.13
N GLU A 433 30.87 -32.85 25.55
CA GLU A 433 30.92 -34.04 24.70
C GLU A 433 30.03 -33.88 23.46
N GLN A 434 28.84 -33.26 23.60
CA GLN A 434 28.00 -32.92 22.44
C GLN A 434 28.67 -31.89 21.53
N ALA A 435 29.25 -30.83 22.10
CA ALA A 435 29.96 -29.81 21.33
C ALA A 435 31.13 -30.41 20.53
N ILE A 436 31.95 -31.25 21.16
CA ILE A 436 33.11 -31.94 20.55
C ILE A 436 32.66 -32.94 19.49
N ALA A 437 31.58 -33.69 19.72
CA ALA A 437 31.03 -34.60 18.71
C ALA A 437 30.58 -33.85 17.44
N LEU A 438 30.11 -32.60 17.58
CA LEU A 438 29.68 -31.76 16.47
C LEU A 438 30.85 -31.05 15.78
N ALA A 439 31.81 -30.54 16.55
CA ALA A 439 33.01 -29.82 16.11
C ALA A 439 34.21 -30.19 16.99
N PRO A 440 34.99 -31.22 16.62
CA PRO A 440 36.14 -31.68 17.38
C PRO A 440 37.28 -30.66 17.45
N ASP A 441 37.31 -29.71 16.53
CA ASP A 441 38.30 -28.62 16.40
C ASP A 441 37.93 -27.37 17.21
N LEU A 442 36.80 -27.36 17.92
CA LEU A 442 36.38 -26.26 18.77
C LEU A 442 37.17 -26.26 20.09
N ALA A 443 38.28 -25.51 20.13
CA ALA A 443 39.16 -25.44 21.29
C ALA A 443 38.45 -25.05 22.61
N SER A 444 37.46 -24.16 22.56
CA SER A 444 36.69 -23.74 23.73
C SER A 444 35.93 -24.90 24.37
N ALA A 445 35.36 -25.82 23.58
CA ALA A 445 34.67 -27.00 24.10
C ALA A 445 35.60 -27.89 24.93
N TRP A 446 36.86 -28.06 24.49
CA TRP A 446 37.87 -28.80 25.22
C TRP A 446 38.31 -28.11 26.52
N VAL A 447 38.38 -26.77 26.53
CA VAL A 447 38.64 -26.01 27.76
C VAL A 447 37.50 -26.18 28.76
N THR A 448 36.25 -25.95 28.34
CA THR A 448 35.06 -26.09 29.19
C THR A 448 34.93 -27.51 29.74
N ARG A 449 35.23 -28.53 28.92
CA ARG A 449 35.31 -29.93 29.34
C ARG A 449 36.35 -30.14 30.43
N GLY A 450 37.55 -29.60 30.23
CA GLY A 450 38.63 -29.68 31.20
C GLY A 450 38.25 -29.06 32.55
N VAL A 451 37.56 -27.91 32.52
CA VAL A 451 37.06 -27.25 33.74
C VAL A 451 36.06 -28.12 34.47
N ALA A 452 35.09 -28.71 33.76
CA ALA A 452 34.12 -29.64 34.34
C ALA A 452 34.81 -30.85 34.97
N LEU A 453 35.74 -31.49 34.24
CA LEU A 453 36.49 -32.66 34.70
C LEU A 453 37.34 -32.37 35.94
N MET A 454 37.98 -31.19 36.02
CA MET A 454 38.71 -30.76 37.21
C MET A 454 37.81 -30.71 38.44
N LYS A 455 36.59 -30.17 38.30
CA LYS A 455 35.63 -30.07 39.41
C LYS A 455 35.02 -31.42 39.79
N LEU A 456 35.00 -32.39 38.86
CA LEU A 456 34.64 -33.79 39.10
C LEU A 456 35.80 -34.63 39.68
N GLY A 457 36.99 -34.06 39.86
CA GLY A 457 38.17 -34.78 40.36
C GLY A 457 38.88 -35.65 39.33
N ARG A 458 38.48 -35.60 38.05
CA ARG A 458 39.04 -36.37 36.93
C ARG A 458 40.21 -35.63 36.29
N GLN A 459 41.26 -35.41 37.08
CA GLN A 459 42.38 -34.51 36.74
C GLN A 459 43.15 -34.93 35.48
N GLU A 460 43.44 -36.22 35.31
CA GLU A 460 44.18 -36.73 34.14
C GLU A 460 43.44 -36.45 32.82
N GLU A 461 42.13 -36.67 32.82
CA GLU A 461 41.28 -36.40 31.65
C GLU A 461 41.12 -34.89 31.40
N ALA A 462 41.14 -34.08 32.46
CA ALA A 462 41.15 -32.63 32.31
C ALA A 462 42.43 -32.14 31.63
N ILE A 463 43.60 -32.63 32.04
CA ILE A 463 44.89 -32.31 31.40
C ILE A 463 44.90 -32.75 29.95
N SER A 464 44.38 -33.93 29.65
CA SER A 464 44.22 -34.39 28.25
C SER A 464 43.35 -33.42 27.44
N SER A 465 42.24 -32.94 28.02
CA SER A 465 41.34 -31.97 27.38
C SER A 465 42.05 -30.63 27.12
N TYR A 466 42.76 -30.08 28.10
CA TYR A 466 43.52 -28.85 27.90
C TYR A 466 44.62 -29.01 26.86
N ARG A 467 45.31 -30.16 26.82
CA ARG A 467 46.31 -30.46 25.78
C ARG A 467 45.68 -30.48 24.39
N GLN A 468 44.48 -31.03 24.22
CA GLN A 468 43.76 -30.95 22.95
C GLN A 468 43.38 -29.51 22.60
N ALA A 469 42.85 -28.74 23.55
CA ALA A 469 42.55 -27.32 23.34
C ALA A 469 43.78 -26.54 22.87
N LEU A 470 44.94 -26.79 23.48
CA LEU A 470 46.21 -26.13 23.17
C LEU A 470 46.87 -26.65 21.89
N HIS A 471 46.60 -27.89 21.48
CA HIS A 471 47.00 -28.39 20.18
C HIS A 471 46.25 -27.65 19.06
N LEU A 472 44.96 -27.41 19.26
CA LEU A 472 44.10 -26.66 18.34
C LEU A 472 44.43 -25.15 18.35
N GLN A 473 44.63 -24.58 19.54
CA GLN A 473 44.92 -23.17 19.73
C GLN A 473 46.03 -22.95 20.77
N PRO A 474 47.31 -22.88 20.35
CA PRO A 474 48.45 -22.76 21.27
C PRO A 474 48.53 -21.47 22.08
N GLU A 475 47.84 -20.41 21.65
CA GLU A 475 47.85 -19.09 22.27
C GLU A 475 46.72 -18.88 23.29
N LEU A 476 45.98 -19.94 23.64
CA LEU A 476 44.86 -19.86 24.57
C LEU A 476 45.35 -19.79 26.03
N ALA A 477 45.60 -18.58 26.52
CA ALA A 477 46.14 -18.33 27.86
C ALA A 477 45.34 -19.02 28.98
N VAL A 478 44.00 -19.01 28.86
CA VAL A 478 43.08 -19.66 29.82
C VAL A 478 43.29 -21.17 29.88
N ALA A 479 43.58 -21.84 28.76
CA ALA A 479 43.83 -23.27 28.73
C ALA A 479 45.18 -23.62 29.39
N TRP A 480 46.23 -22.83 29.14
CA TRP A 480 47.52 -22.96 29.82
C TRP A 480 47.38 -22.77 31.33
N TYR A 481 46.64 -21.74 31.76
CA TYR A 481 46.37 -21.48 33.18
C TYR A 481 45.64 -22.64 33.84
N ASN A 482 44.54 -23.09 33.23
CA ASN A 482 43.76 -24.21 33.77
C ASN A 482 44.54 -25.53 33.79
N GLN A 483 45.43 -25.75 32.81
CA GLN A 483 46.34 -26.89 32.82
C GLN A 483 47.37 -26.80 33.95
N ALA A 484 47.88 -25.61 34.27
CA ALA A 484 48.77 -25.41 35.41
C ALA A 484 48.09 -25.74 36.75
N CYS A 485 46.84 -25.29 36.93
CA CYS A 485 46.03 -25.66 38.10
C CYS A 485 45.82 -27.18 38.17
N ALA A 486 45.59 -27.84 37.03
CA ALA A 486 45.45 -29.29 36.97
C ALA A 486 46.73 -30.05 37.35
N HIS A 487 47.89 -29.63 36.83
CA HIS A 487 49.18 -30.21 37.20
C HIS A 487 49.54 -29.98 38.68
N THR A 488 49.19 -28.82 39.22
CA THR A 488 49.38 -28.53 40.65
C THR A 488 48.57 -29.49 41.50
N ALA A 489 47.31 -29.74 41.12
CA ALA A 489 46.44 -30.69 41.83
C ALA A 489 46.93 -32.15 41.76
N GLN A 490 47.72 -32.51 40.74
CA GLN A 490 48.40 -33.80 40.62
C GLN A 490 49.74 -33.88 41.38
N GLY A 491 50.27 -32.75 41.87
CA GLY A 491 51.60 -32.67 42.48
C GLY A 491 52.76 -32.56 41.49
N ASP A 492 52.51 -32.45 40.19
CA ASP A 492 53.55 -32.20 39.18
C ASP A 492 53.85 -30.69 39.10
N HIS A 493 54.62 -30.22 40.08
CA HIS A 493 54.97 -28.81 40.19
C HIS A 493 55.80 -28.33 38.98
N ALA A 494 56.60 -29.21 38.34
CA ALA A 494 57.42 -28.83 37.20
C ALA A 494 56.58 -28.52 35.97
N ALA A 495 55.62 -29.39 35.62
CA ALA A 495 54.68 -29.14 34.54
C ALA A 495 53.77 -27.95 34.86
N ALA A 496 53.34 -27.80 36.13
CA ALA A 496 52.53 -26.68 36.57
C ALA A 496 53.22 -25.33 36.33
N PHE A 497 54.50 -25.19 36.72
CA PHE A 497 55.26 -23.97 36.48
C PHE A 497 55.47 -23.66 35.00
N SER A 498 55.72 -24.68 34.17
CA SER A 498 55.88 -24.51 32.73
C SER A 498 54.60 -23.98 32.07
N ALA A 499 53.45 -24.60 32.39
CA ALA A 499 52.15 -24.18 31.88
C ALA A 499 51.77 -22.78 32.40
N LEU A 500 52.01 -22.49 33.68
CA LEU A 500 51.72 -21.18 34.28
C LEU A 500 52.60 -20.08 33.66
N ALA A 501 53.89 -20.35 33.43
CA ALA A 501 54.79 -19.40 32.76
C ALA A 501 54.24 -19.03 31.38
N ARG A 502 53.81 -20.02 30.60
CA ARG A 502 53.25 -19.77 29.27
C ARG A 502 51.93 -19.01 29.32
N ALA A 503 51.07 -19.30 30.30
CA ALA A 503 49.83 -18.55 30.51
C ALA A 503 50.12 -17.07 30.80
N LEU A 504 51.07 -16.80 31.69
CA LEU A 504 51.48 -15.44 32.06
C LEU A 504 52.20 -14.70 30.94
N GLU A 505 52.95 -15.37 30.06
CA GLU A 505 53.51 -14.75 28.86
C GLU A 505 52.42 -14.24 27.90
N LEU A 506 51.32 -15.00 27.77
CA LEU A 506 50.23 -14.68 26.85
C LEU A 506 49.25 -13.64 27.43
N SER A 507 49.06 -13.58 28.75
CA SER A 507 48.15 -12.62 29.40
C SER A 507 48.64 -12.22 30.80
N PRO A 508 49.68 -11.37 30.89
CA PRO A 508 50.40 -11.14 32.15
C PRO A 508 49.55 -10.45 33.23
N GLU A 509 48.86 -9.36 32.90
CA GLU A 509 48.21 -8.51 33.89
C GLU A 509 47.01 -9.19 34.57
N SER A 510 46.13 -9.79 33.77
CA SER A 510 44.92 -10.45 34.29
C SER A 510 45.24 -11.73 35.06
N LEU A 511 46.18 -12.54 34.57
CA LEU A 511 46.42 -13.88 35.13
C LEU A 511 47.35 -13.87 36.34
N ARG A 512 48.21 -12.85 36.53
CA ARG A 512 49.02 -12.76 37.77
C ARG A 512 48.15 -12.55 39.00
N THR A 513 47.26 -11.57 38.93
CA THR A 513 46.32 -11.29 40.03
C THR A 513 45.43 -12.50 40.32
N ALA A 514 44.98 -13.20 39.27
CA ALA A 514 44.22 -14.44 39.42
C ALA A 514 45.05 -15.54 40.09
N ALA A 515 46.30 -15.75 39.64
CA ALA A 515 47.19 -16.79 40.16
C ALA A 515 47.52 -16.61 41.64
N GLU A 516 47.80 -15.37 42.08
CA GLU A 516 48.11 -15.06 43.49
C GLU A 516 46.95 -15.38 44.44
N GLY A 517 45.70 -15.21 43.97
CA GLY A 517 44.49 -15.47 44.75
C GLY A 517 43.94 -16.89 44.63
N ASP A 518 44.45 -17.70 43.69
CA ASP A 518 43.89 -19.01 43.37
C ASP A 518 44.40 -20.09 44.32
N ARG A 519 43.48 -20.65 45.11
CA ARG A 519 43.77 -21.76 46.04
C ARG A 519 44.31 -22.99 45.32
N ALA A 520 43.98 -23.20 44.05
CA ALA A 520 44.50 -24.32 43.27
C ALA A 520 46.02 -24.25 43.07
N LEU A 521 46.60 -23.04 43.10
CA LEU A 521 48.04 -22.80 42.93
C LEU A 521 48.77 -22.55 44.26
N ALA A 522 48.06 -22.54 45.39
CA ALA A 522 48.64 -22.26 46.70
C ALA A 522 49.82 -23.18 47.06
N ALA A 523 49.81 -24.43 46.60
CA ALA A 523 50.90 -25.39 46.80
C ALA A 523 52.21 -24.98 46.10
N LEU A 524 52.15 -24.07 45.13
CA LEU A 524 53.31 -23.54 44.41
C LEU A 524 53.89 -22.29 45.06
N HIS A 525 53.17 -21.59 45.94
CA HIS A 525 53.56 -20.26 46.44
C HIS A 525 54.89 -20.26 47.20
N ASP A 526 55.19 -21.35 47.91
CA ASP A 526 56.42 -21.51 48.69
C ASP A 526 57.64 -21.93 47.85
N ASP A 527 57.43 -22.32 46.58
CA ASP A 527 58.51 -22.71 45.68
C ASP A 527 59.28 -21.46 45.19
N PRO A 528 60.63 -21.45 45.23
CA PRO A 528 61.43 -20.31 44.76
C PRO A 528 61.15 -19.86 43.31
N ARG A 529 60.65 -20.77 42.45
CA ARG A 529 60.25 -20.46 41.07
C ARG A 529 59.02 -19.55 41.02
N TRP A 530 58.13 -19.63 42.00
CA TRP A 530 56.94 -18.78 42.11
C TRP A 530 57.32 -17.30 42.19
N LYS A 531 58.25 -16.96 43.09
CA LYS A 531 58.75 -15.57 43.23
C LYS A 531 59.33 -15.04 41.92
N LYS A 532 59.99 -15.88 41.13
CA LYS A 532 60.52 -15.48 39.80
C LYS A 532 59.42 -15.30 38.75
N LEU A 533 58.38 -16.12 38.80
CA LEU A 533 57.25 -16.08 37.87
C LEU A 533 56.41 -14.81 38.06
N VAL A 534 56.17 -14.45 39.33
CA VAL A 534 55.26 -13.35 39.70
C VAL A 534 56.00 -12.00 39.73
N ALA A 535 57.32 -11.96 39.98
CA ALA A 535 58.09 -10.72 40.10
C ALA A 535 58.56 -10.08 38.78
N GLN A 536 58.30 -10.65 37.60
CA GLN A 536 58.69 -10.00 36.34
C GLN A 536 57.84 -8.74 36.12
N PRO A 537 58.37 -7.51 36.04
CA PRO A 537 57.54 -6.32 35.83
C PRO A 537 56.88 -6.35 34.45
N SER A 538 55.69 -5.75 34.33
CA SER A 538 55.13 -5.33 33.04
C SER A 538 56.10 -4.36 32.38
N THR A 539 56.73 -4.79 31.29
CA THR A 539 57.52 -3.91 30.40
C THR A 539 56.62 -3.22 29.41
#